data_AF-A0A5C6DUY5-F1
#
_entry.id   AF-A0A5C6DUY5-F1
#
_cell.length_a   1.000
_cell.length_b   1.000
_cell.length_c   1.000
_cell.angle_alpha   90.00
_cell.angle_beta   90.00
_cell.angle_gamma   90.00
#
_symmetry.space_group_name_H-M   'P 1'
#
loop_
_entity.id
_entity.type
_entity.pdbx_description
1 polymer ?
#
loop_
_entity_poly.entity_id
_entity_poly.type
_entity_poly.pdbx_seq_one_letter_code
_entity_poly.pdbx_strand_id
1 'polypeptide(L)'
;MKNDHFELARCLVAEIEVFGELATAKFPIRTSWLNGMEHHGIPFEPTYWATRKNSRKRMRLGRTTKKLVELRHLQRLTLHRKGRTSHVVPTADFLAETITQLDVEASRNDFFAGLFKTRWGRDMIEPIREQLKPNSHGQV
;
A
#
# COMPACT_ATOMS: atom_id res chain seq x y z
N MET A 1 -10.94 9.69 8.28
CA MET A 1 -9.66 9.99 7.60
C MET A 1 -9.74 11.32 6.82
N LYS A 2 -8.64 12.07 6.60
CA LYS A 2 -8.66 13.27 5.72
C LYS A 2 -8.57 12.86 4.24
N ASN A 3 -9.12 13.64 3.31
CA ASN A 3 -9.13 13.30 1.87
C ASN A 3 -7.75 12.95 1.30
N ASP A 4 -6.71 13.74 1.61
CA ASP A 4 -5.35 13.46 1.14
C ASP A 4 -4.76 12.17 1.74
N HIS A 5 -5.13 11.85 2.99
CA HIS A 5 -4.69 10.61 3.64
C HIS A 5 -5.34 9.41 2.96
N PHE A 6 -6.63 9.51 2.64
CA PHE A 6 -7.38 8.46 1.96
C PHE A 6 -6.94 8.29 0.50
N GLU A 7 -6.66 9.38 -0.22
CA GLU A 7 -6.09 9.30 -1.58
C GLU A 7 -4.78 8.51 -1.58
N LEU A 8 -3.88 8.80 -0.63
CA LEU A 8 -2.64 8.06 -0.49
C LEU A 8 -2.90 6.60 -0.11
N ALA A 9 -3.80 6.34 0.84
CA ALA A 9 -4.14 4.98 1.28
C ALA A 9 -4.67 4.12 0.13
N ARG A 10 -5.57 4.68 -0.68
CA ARG A 10 -6.11 4.04 -1.88
C ARG A 10 -5.01 3.72 -2.90
N CYS A 11 -4.07 4.62 -3.12
CA CYS A 11 -2.91 4.35 -3.99
C CYS A 11 -2.06 3.18 -3.45
N LEU A 12 -1.85 3.10 -2.13
CA LEU A 12 -1.08 2.00 -1.54
C LEU A 12 -1.80 0.65 -1.69
N VAL A 13 -3.13 0.61 -1.51
CA VAL A 13 -3.94 -0.60 -1.73
C VAL A 13 -3.83 -1.05 -3.20
N ALA A 14 -4.01 -0.13 -4.15
CA ALA A 14 -3.94 -0.43 -5.58
C ALA A 14 -2.61 -1.08 -6.00
N GLU A 15 -1.49 -0.66 -5.42
CA GLU A 15 -0.19 -1.27 -5.74
C GLU A 15 -0.03 -2.68 -5.20
N ILE A 16 -0.61 -2.95 -4.03
CA ILE A 16 -0.59 -4.29 -3.46
C ILE A 16 -1.42 -5.22 -4.37
N GLU A 17 -2.57 -4.76 -4.85
CA GLU A 17 -3.41 -5.50 -5.80
C GLU A 17 -2.66 -5.78 -7.11
N VAL A 18 -2.09 -4.74 -7.73
CA VAL A 18 -1.28 -4.88 -8.96
C VAL A 18 -0.09 -5.82 -8.73
N PHE A 19 0.55 -5.77 -7.56
CA PHE A 19 1.63 -6.70 -7.23
C PHE A 19 1.13 -8.14 -7.11
N GLY A 20 -0.05 -8.34 -6.50
CA GLY A 20 -0.74 -9.63 -6.44
C GLY A 20 -0.95 -10.22 -7.83
N GLU A 21 -1.55 -9.45 -8.73
CA GLU A 21 -1.87 -9.79 -10.12
C GLU A 21 -0.60 -10.06 -10.96
N LEU A 22 0.37 -9.14 -10.95
CA LEU A 22 1.57 -9.28 -11.78
C LEU A 22 2.41 -10.51 -11.40
N ALA A 23 2.45 -10.85 -10.11
CA ALA A 23 3.21 -12.01 -9.67
C ALA A 23 2.45 -13.33 -9.85
N THR A 24 1.15 -13.34 -10.16
CA THR A 24 0.44 -14.56 -10.60
C THR A 24 0.55 -14.74 -12.11
N ALA A 25 0.71 -13.64 -12.85
CA ALA A 25 0.97 -13.68 -14.27
C ALA A 25 2.35 -14.29 -14.57
N LYS A 26 2.42 -15.28 -15.48
CA LYS A 26 3.65 -15.97 -15.90
C LYS A 26 4.55 -15.08 -16.80
N PHE A 27 4.67 -13.79 -16.51
CA PHE A 27 5.61 -12.94 -17.22
C PHE A 27 6.95 -12.98 -16.46
N PRO A 28 8.10 -13.23 -17.14
CA PRO A 28 9.42 -13.25 -16.50
C PRO A 28 9.92 -11.82 -16.21
N ILE A 29 9.06 -10.97 -15.65
CA ILE A 29 9.38 -9.59 -15.33
C ILE A 29 9.91 -9.62 -13.89
N ARG A 30 11.23 -9.73 -13.72
CA ARG A 30 11.89 -9.38 -12.44
C ARG A 30 12.48 -8.00 -12.60
N THR A 31 11.87 -7.01 -11.96
CA THR A 31 12.33 -5.61 -11.98
C THR A 31 12.81 -5.19 -10.59
N SER A 32 13.60 -4.13 -10.54
CA SER A 32 13.99 -3.50 -9.27
C SER A 32 12.79 -3.02 -8.45
N TRP A 33 11.68 -2.66 -9.10
CA TRP A 33 10.42 -2.30 -8.45
C TRP A 33 9.78 -3.51 -7.76
N LEU A 34 9.66 -4.65 -8.45
CA LEU A 34 9.12 -5.89 -7.86
C LEU A 34 9.96 -6.38 -6.68
N ASN A 35 11.29 -6.41 -6.83
CA ASN A 35 12.20 -6.80 -5.75
C ASN A 35 12.10 -5.82 -4.56
N GLY A 36 11.91 -4.53 -4.84
CA GLY A 36 11.69 -3.51 -3.82
C GLY A 36 10.39 -3.73 -3.06
N MET A 37 9.29 -3.97 -3.77
CA MET A 37 7.98 -4.28 -3.21
C MET A 37 8.01 -5.53 -2.31
N GLU A 38 8.67 -6.60 -2.79
CA GLU A 38 8.79 -7.86 -2.06
C GLU A 38 9.53 -7.70 -0.72
N HIS A 39 10.64 -6.94 -0.71
CA HIS A 39 11.57 -6.93 0.42
C HIS A 39 11.51 -5.68 1.30
N HIS A 40 11.07 -4.54 0.78
CA HIS A 40 11.31 -3.23 1.39
C HIS A 40 10.06 -2.39 1.63
N GLY A 41 8.87 -2.84 1.23
CA GLY A 41 7.62 -2.07 1.38
C GLY A 41 7.09 -1.57 0.06
N ILE A 42 6.01 -0.80 0.10
CA ILE A 42 5.36 -0.21 -1.07
C ILE A 42 6.19 0.96 -1.59
N PRO A 43 6.59 0.97 -2.87
CA PRO A 43 7.23 2.11 -3.50
C PRO A 43 6.41 3.38 -3.28
N PHE A 44 6.97 4.34 -2.57
CA PHE A 44 6.33 5.62 -2.27
C PHE A 44 6.32 6.57 -3.47
N GLU A 45 7.31 6.39 -4.35
CA GLU A 45 7.38 7.10 -5.63
C GLU A 45 7.52 6.08 -6.76
N PRO A 46 6.47 5.35 -7.15
CA PRO A 46 6.44 4.91 -8.53
C PRO A 46 6.30 6.20 -9.33
N THR A 47 7.23 6.44 -10.23
CA THR A 47 7.23 7.54 -11.21
C THR A 47 5.90 7.71 -11.98
N TYR A 48 4.99 6.75 -11.84
CA TYR A 48 3.63 6.74 -12.35
C TYR A 48 2.60 7.55 -11.50
N TRP A 49 2.63 7.54 -10.16
CA TRP A 49 1.60 8.25 -9.34
C TRP A 49 1.70 9.77 -9.46
N ALA A 50 2.92 10.24 -9.67
CA ALA A 50 3.24 11.62 -9.95
C ALA A 50 4.17 11.63 -11.16
N THR A 51 3.58 11.64 -12.36
CA THR A 51 4.36 11.99 -13.55
C THR A 51 5.09 13.31 -13.29
N ARG A 52 6.26 13.53 -13.92
CA ARG A 52 7.05 14.77 -13.78
C ARG A 52 6.22 16.06 -13.97
N LYS A 53 5.06 15.97 -14.61
CA LYS A 53 4.10 17.07 -14.84
C LYS A 53 3.31 17.53 -13.61
N ASN A 54 3.38 16.85 -12.44
CA ASN A 54 2.60 17.24 -11.26
C ASN A 54 3.43 17.32 -9.96
N SER A 55 4.37 18.27 -9.91
CA SER A 55 5.22 18.56 -8.74
C SER A 55 4.42 18.90 -7.48
N ARG A 56 3.27 19.57 -7.63
CA ARG A 56 2.36 19.88 -6.52
C ARG A 56 1.79 18.63 -5.87
N LYS A 57 1.29 17.68 -6.67
CA LYS A 57 0.80 16.38 -6.16
C LYS A 57 1.90 15.62 -5.45
N ARG A 58 3.11 15.56 -6.02
CA ARG A 58 4.27 14.94 -5.39
C ARG A 58 4.58 15.53 -4.01
N MET A 59 4.64 16.86 -3.91
CA MET A 59 4.89 17.54 -2.65
C MET A 59 3.77 17.29 -1.62
N ARG A 60 2.50 17.30 -2.07
CA ARG A 60 1.33 16.98 -1.23
C ARG A 60 1.44 15.57 -0.66
N LEU A 61 1.63 14.55 -1.51
CA LEU A 61 1.78 13.15 -1.06
C LEU A 61 2.98 12.98 -0.14
N GLY A 62 4.10 13.66 -0.40
CA GLY A 62 5.27 13.68 0.49
C GLY A 62 4.95 14.20 1.89
N ARG A 63 4.20 15.31 1.98
CA ARG A 63 3.74 15.87 3.26
C ARG A 63 2.74 14.95 3.97
N THR A 64 1.77 14.40 3.23
CA THR A 64 0.79 13.45 3.75
C THR A 64 1.48 12.22 4.34
N THR A 65 2.47 11.67 3.64
CA THR A 65 3.22 10.50 4.09
C THR A 65 3.99 10.79 5.35
N LYS A 66 4.70 11.93 5.41
CA LYS A 66 5.38 12.36 6.64
C LYS A 66 4.41 12.41 7.82
N LYS A 67 3.23 12.98 7.61
CA LYS A 67 2.21 13.07 8.64
C LYS A 67 1.65 11.71 9.06
N LEU A 68 1.40 10.80 8.13
CA LEU A 68 0.95 9.44 8.45
C LEU A 68 2.04 8.62 9.16
N VAL A 69 3.31 8.91 8.92
CA VAL A 69 4.44 8.35 9.69
C VAL A 69 4.45 8.88 11.13
N GLU A 70 4.27 10.19 11.30
CA GLU A 70 4.14 10.81 12.64
C GLU A 70 2.96 10.21 13.42
N LEU A 71 1.87 9.90 12.72
CA LEU A 71 0.67 9.23 13.27
C LEU A 71 0.81 7.71 13.39
N ARG A 72 1.96 7.12 13.04
CA ARG A 72 2.24 5.67 13.09
C ARG A 72 1.35 4.78 12.19
N HIS A 73 0.68 5.35 11.19
CA HIS A 73 -0.04 4.57 10.17
C HIS A 73 0.88 4.03 9.07
N LEU A 74 2.02 4.68 8.86
CA LEU A 74 3.05 4.26 7.91
C LEU A 74 4.42 4.22 8.62
N GLN A 75 5.27 3.30 8.19
CA GLN A 75 6.70 3.31 8.48
C GLN A 75 7.46 3.60 7.20
N ARG A 76 8.26 4.67 7.20
CA ARG A 76 9.10 5.01 6.04
C ARG A 76 10.41 4.23 6.10
N LEU A 77 10.69 3.46 5.07
CA LEU A 77 11.98 2.77 4.89
C LEU A 77 12.80 3.57 3.88
N THR A 78 13.68 4.42 4.40
CA THR A 78 14.57 5.24 3.56
C THR A 78 15.82 4.44 3.24
N LEU A 79 15.98 4.01 1.98
CA LEU A 79 17.27 3.49 1.50
C LEU A 79 18.22 4.68 1.32
N HIS A 80 19.30 4.71 2.11
CA HIS A 80 20.21 5.85 2.30
C HIS A 80 21.02 6.31 1.07
N ARG A 81 20.72 5.82 -0.15
CA ARG A 81 21.48 6.14 -1.36
C ARG A 81 20.67 7.02 -2.31
N LYS A 82 21.23 8.19 -2.66
CA LYS A 82 20.70 9.12 -3.68
C LYS A 82 20.38 8.33 -4.95
N GLY A 83 19.11 8.31 -5.36
CA GLY A 83 18.65 7.70 -6.62
C GLY A 83 17.82 6.42 -6.51
N ARG A 84 17.55 5.87 -5.31
CA ARG A 84 16.64 4.71 -5.13
C ARG A 84 15.23 5.14 -4.72
N THR A 85 14.24 4.40 -5.21
CA THR A 85 12.82 4.53 -4.82
C THR A 85 12.69 4.41 -3.30
N SER A 86 12.03 5.39 -2.67
CA SER A 86 11.66 5.31 -1.25
C SER A 86 10.53 4.30 -1.10
N HIS A 87 10.50 3.56 0.01
CA HIS A 87 9.42 2.60 0.29
C HIS A 87 8.73 2.96 1.62
N VAL A 88 7.46 2.56 1.73
CA VAL A 88 6.66 2.70 2.94
C VAL A 88 6.01 1.36 3.29
N VAL A 89 5.90 1.08 4.58
CA VAL A 89 5.18 -0.09 5.09
C VAL A 89 3.98 0.43 5.87
N PRO A 90 2.75 0.18 5.41
CA PRO A 90 1.55 0.56 6.15
C PRO A 90 1.28 -0.40 7.31
N THR A 91 0.53 0.06 8.32
CA THR A 91 0.01 -0.82 9.39
C THR A 91 -1.23 -1.58 8.94
N ALA A 92 -1.50 -2.73 9.57
CA ALA A 92 -2.71 -3.54 9.31
C ALA A 92 -4.01 -2.73 9.46
N ASP A 93 -4.20 -2.02 10.58
CA ASP A 93 -5.41 -1.24 10.85
C ASP A 93 -5.68 -0.19 9.76
N PHE A 94 -4.62 0.49 9.32
CA PHE A 94 -4.71 1.50 8.26
C PHE A 94 -5.15 0.90 6.93
N LEU A 95 -4.65 -0.29 6.58
CA LEU A 95 -5.08 -1.01 5.37
C LEU A 95 -6.52 -1.52 5.50
N ALA A 96 -6.90 -2.06 6.65
CA ALA A 96 -8.26 -2.56 6.90
C ALA A 96 -9.31 -1.44 6.86
N GLU A 97 -9.04 -0.28 7.47
CA GLU A 97 -9.89 0.90 7.41
C GLU A 97 -10.07 1.36 5.96
N THR A 98 -8.98 1.36 5.19
CA THR A 98 -8.98 1.78 3.79
C THR A 98 -9.79 0.84 2.91
N ILE A 99 -9.59 -0.48 3.04
CA ILE A 99 -10.36 -1.49 2.28
C ILE A 99 -11.84 -1.41 2.62
N THR A 100 -12.19 -1.23 3.89
CA THR A 100 -13.58 -1.03 4.31
C THR A 100 -14.19 0.19 3.62
N GLN A 101 -13.45 1.29 3.50
CA GLN A 101 -13.93 2.51 2.83
C GLN A 101 -13.99 2.39 1.30
N LEU A 102 -13.13 1.58 0.68
CA LEU A 102 -13.18 1.30 -0.76
C LEU A 102 -14.32 0.34 -1.14
N ASP A 103 -14.82 -0.43 -0.17
CA ASP A 103 -15.90 -1.39 -0.34
C ASP A 103 -15.65 -2.34 -1.52
N VAL A 104 -16.45 -2.27 -2.58
CA VAL A 104 -16.34 -3.12 -3.79
C VAL A 104 -15.26 -2.67 -4.77
N GLU A 105 -14.65 -1.50 -4.57
CA GLU A 105 -13.56 -1.01 -5.45
C GLU A 105 -12.24 -1.76 -5.24
N ALA A 106 -12.06 -2.41 -4.08
CA ALA A 106 -10.87 -3.19 -3.77
C ALA A 106 -11.09 -4.69 -3.97
N SER A 107 -10.28 -5.32 -4.81
CA SER A 107 -10.18 -6.77 -4.94
C SER A 107 -9.45 -7.36 -3.73
N ARG A 108 -10.22 -7.81 -2.73
CA ARG A 108 -9.67 -8.46 -1.52
C ARG A 108 -8.76 -9.65 -1.87
N ASN A 109 -9.08 -10.39 -2.93
CA ASN A 109 -8.28 -11.54 -3.36
C ASN A 109 -6.89 -11.11 -3.85
N ASP A 110 -6.82 -10.12 -4.75
CA ASP A 110 -5.55 -9.65 -5.29
C ASP A 110 -4.74 -8.90 -4.23
N PHE A 111 -5.42 -8.16 -3.36
CA PHE A 111 -4.81 -7.51 -2.21
C PHE A 111 -4.11 -8.51 -1.27
N PHE A 112 -4.81 -9.56 -0.84
CA PHE A 112 -4.20 -10.58 0.04
C PHE A 112 -3.14 -11.41 -0.69
N ALA A 113 -3.32 -11.70 -1.98
CA ALA A 113 -2.30 -12.35 -2.79
C ALA A 113 -1.03 -11.50 -2.88
N GLY A 114 -1.16 -10.18 -3.00
CA GLY A 114 -0.07 -9.21 -2.97
C GLY A 114 0.66 -9.24 -1.63
N LEU A 115 -0.07 -9.09 -0.51
CA LEU A 115 0.52 -9.12 0.84
C LEU A 115 1.30 -10.41 1.12
N PHE A 116 0.73 -11.56 0.75
CA PHE A 116 1.34 -12.88 0.99
C PHE A 116 2.72 -13.01 0.32
N LYS A 117 2.91 -12.36 -0.83
CA LYS A 117 4.16 -12.41 -1.58
C LYS A 117 5.24 -11.50 -0.99
N THR A 118 4.86 -10.48 -0.23
CA THR A 118 5.83 -9.60 0.42
C THR A 118 6.38 -10.20 1.71
N ARG A 119 7.62 -9.87 2.09
CA ARG A 119 8.19 -10.29 3.38
C ARG A 119 7.58 -9.53 4.56
N TRP A 120 7.17 -8.30 4.34
CA TRP A 120 6.66 -7.40 5.38
C TRP A 120 5.14 -7.51 5.60
N GLY A 121 4.38 -7.93 4.58
CA GLY A 121 2.92 -7.95 4.61
C GLY A 121 2.29 -9.27 5.08
N ARG A 122 3.05 -10.37 5.17
CA ARG A 122 2.53 -11.68 5.59
C ARG A 122 1.87 -11.64 6.96
N ASP A 123 2.54 -11.02 7.93
CA ASP A 123 2.06 -10.95 9.32
C ASP A 123 0.87 -9.98 9.48
N MET A 124 0.55 -9.20 8.44
CA MET A 124 -0.60 -8.30 8.43
C MET A 124 -1.89 -8.96 7.95
N ILE A 125 -1.79 -10.12 7.28
CA ILE A 125 -2.94 -10.76 6.61
C ILE A 125 -4.04 -11.12 7.62
N GLU A 126 -3.69 -11.87 8.67
CA GLU A 126 -4.68 -12.32 9.65
C GLU A 126 -5.30 -11.14 10.42
N PRO A 127 -4.53 -10.16 10.94
CA PRO A 127 -5.10 -8.95 11.55
C PRO A 127 -6.08 -8.20 10.64
N ILE A 128 -5.75 -8.03 9.35
CA ILE A 128 -6.64 -7.35 8.39
C ILE A 128 -7.90 -8.19 8.15
N ARG A 129 -7.77 -9.50 7.99
CA ARG A 129 -8.92 -10.39 7.79
C ARG A 129 -9.88 -10.33 8.96
N GLU A 130 -9.38 -10.33 10.19
CA GLU A 130 -10.21 -10.24 11.39
C GLU A 130 -11.03 -8.95 11.42
N GLN A 131 -10.45 -7.82 11.04
CA GLN A 131 -11.14 -6.52 10.98
C GLN A 131 -12.14 -6.43 9.83
N LEU A 132 -11.90 -7.14 8.72
CA LEU A 132 -12.80 -7.17 7.56
C LEU A 132 -13.91 -8.21 7.65
N LYS A 133 -13.90 -9.07 8.68
CA LYS A 133 -15.02 -9.99 8.93
C LYS A 133 -16.27 -9.15 9.21
N PRO A 134 -17.43 -9.48 8.61
CA PRO A 134 -18.68 -8.87 9.02
C PRO A 134 -18.83 -9.11 10.53
N ASN A 135 -19.02 -8.05 11.29
CA ASN A 135 -19.29 -8.15 12.72
C ASN A 135 -20.41 -9.18 12.90
N SER A 136 -20.13 -10.28 13.60
CA SER A 136 -21.12 -11.31 13.92
C SER A 136 -22.21 -10.81 14.90
N HIS A 137 -22.23 -9.51 15.17
CA HIS A 137 -23.32 -8.82 15.83
C HIS A 137 -24.19 -8.17 14.76
N GLY A 138 -25.22 -8.92 14.35
CA GLY A 138 -26.25 -8.43 13.46
C GLY A 138 -26.83 -7.11 13.97
N GLN A 139 -26.83 -6.11 13.11
CA GLN A 139 -27.77 -5.01 13.17
C GLN A 139 -28.44 -4.94 11.80
N VAL A 140 -29.63 -5.56 11.76
CA VAL A 140 -30.74 -5.16 10.87
C VAL A 140 -31.63 -4.28 11.72
#